data_AF-A0AAU2A7D4-F1
#
_entry.id   AF-A0AAU2A7D4-F1
#
_cell.length_a   1.000
_cell.length_b   1.000
_cell.length_c   1.000
_cell.angle_alpha   90.00
_cell.angle_beta   90.00
_cell.angle_gamma   90.00
#
_symmetry.space_group_name_H-M   'P 1'
#
loop_
_entity.id
_entity.type
_entity.pdbx_description
1 polymer ?
#
loop_
_entity_poly.entity_id
_entity_poly.type
_entity_poly.pdbx_seq_one_letter_code
_entity_poly.pdbx_strand_id
1 'polypeptide(L)'
;MKRYVRSILATAAVIGLVAGAAPAMAATDAGPSATAASAPTPVRPGADLSRLAAADSADGYLYAWDLPNFQGDWCNWDRDDEWWGDACGGFNDRATSLWNNGFPGNFSEVALRRDVSPSTNQSSFCIEAGNYYADLSLGYERFLDGGWADNAISGHRWFTDDADYAHDPHYAC
;
A
#
# COMPACT_ATOMS: atom_id res chain seq x y z
N MET A 1 -25.67 -8.55 38.81
CA MET A 1 -25.93 -9.97 38.50
C MET A 1 -27.43 -10.16 38.29
N LYS A 2 -27.91 -10.21 37.04
CA LYS A 2 -29.33 -10.48 36.73
C LYS A 2 -29.41 -11.84 36.04
N ARG A 3 -30.07 -12.79 36.71
CA ARG A 3 -30.36 -14.15 36.21
C ARG A 3 -31.63 -14.06 35.37
N TYR A 4 -31.59 -14.49 34.11
CA TYR A 4 -32.79 -14.79 33.34
C TYR A 4 -32.86 -16.30 33.09
N VAL A 5 -34.02 -16.83 33.46
CA VAL A 5 -34.40 -18.24 33.46
C VAL A 5 -34.82 -18.67 32.05
N ARG A 6 -34.50 -19.92 31.77
CA ARG A 6 -34.71 -20.71 30.56
C ARG A 6 -36.15 -20.68 30.03
N SER A 7 -36.29 -20.81 28.71
CA SER A 7 -37.40 -21.56 28.10
C SER A 7 -36.92 -22.25 26.83
N ILE A 8 -37.22 -23.54 26.75
CA ILE A 8 -36.83 -24.53 25.74
C ILE A 8 -37.99 -24.64 24.75
N LEU A 9 -37.72 -24.66 23.45
CA LEU A 9 -38.59 -25.31 22.47
C LEU A 9 -37.72 -26.06 21.45
N ALA A 10 -37.88 -27.39 21.47
CA ALA A 10 -37.33 -28.33 20.52
C ALA A 10 -38.34 -28.55 19.38
N THR A 11 -37.85 -28.70 18.15
CA THR A 11 -38.63 -29.36 17.08
C THR A 11 -37.70 -30.12 16.14
N ALA A 12 -38.06 -31.39 15.93
CA ALA A 12 -37.39 -32.44 15.18
C ALA A 12 -37.39 -32.18 13.66
N ALA A 13 -36.27 -32.41 12.96
CA ALA A 13 -35.89 -33.60 12.19
C ALA A 13 -36.64 -33.83 10.86
N VAL A 14 -35.90 -33.80 9.75
CA VAL A 14 -36.15 -34.65 8.58
C VAL A 14 -34.82 -35.18 8.06
N ILE A 15 -34.71 -36.51 8.05
CA ILE A 15 -33.65 -37.30 7.46
C ILE A 15 -33.99 -37.46 5.97
N GLY A 16 -33.08 -37.05 5.09
CA GLY A 16 -33.13 -37.32 3.65
C GLY A 16 -31.83 -37.97 3.21
N LEU A 17 -31.82 -39.31 3.20
CA LEU A 17 -30.72 -40.13 2.70
C LEU A 17 -30.96 -40.41 1.20
N VAL A 18 -30.06 -39.95 0.33
CA VAL A 18 -29.99 -40.47 -1.05
C VAL A 18 -28.55 -40.81 -1.36
N ALA A 19 -28.28 -42.11 -1.47
CA ALA A 19 -27.03 -42.68 -1.95
C ALA A 19 -27.02 -42.67 -3.49
N GLY A 20 -25.95 -42.13 -4.06
CA GLY A 20 -25.61 -42.26 -5.47
C GLY A 20 -24.11 -42.36 -5.60
N ALA A 21 -23.59 -43.58 -5.76
CA ALA A 21 -22.19 -43.84 -6.08
C ALA A 21 -22.00 -43.69 -7.59
N ALA A 22 -21.06 -42.84 -8.01
CA ALA A 22 -20.50 -42.82 -9.36
C ALA A 22 -18.98 -42.63 -9.24
N PRO A 23 -18.16 -43.38 -10.02
CA PRO A 23 -16.73 -43.11 -10.10
C PRO A 23 -16.53 -41.99 -11.14
N ALA A 24 -16.17 -40.79 -10.68
CA ALA A 24 -15.75 -39.72 -11.57
C ALA A 24 -14.21 -39.69 -11.64
N MET A 25 -13.73 -39.81 -12.86
CA MET A 25 -12.32 -39.81 -13.24
C MET A 25 -11.60 -38.54 -12.79
N ALA A 26 -10.28 -38.68 -12.59
CA ALA A 26 -9.35 -37.60 -12.33
C ALA A 26 -9.51 -36.43 -13.32
N ALA A 27 -9.87 -35.26 -12.79
CA ALA A 27 -9.65 -33.99 -13.44
C ALA A 27 -8.39 -33.38 -12.81
N THR A 28 -7.25 -33.55 -13.46
CA THR A 28 -6.13 -32.63 -13.27
C THR A 28 -6.54 -31.30 -13.89
N ASP A 29 -7.16 -30.44 -13.09
CA ASP A 29 -7.28 -29.03 -13.40
C ASP A 29 -5.88 -28.42 -13.37
N ALA A 30 -5.18 -28.55 -14.49
CA ALA A 30 -4.13 -27.60 -14.86
C ALA A 30 -4.84 -26.29 -15.22
N GLY A 31 -5.32 -25.60 -14.19
CA GLY A 31 -5.81 -24.24 -14.30
C GLY A 31 -4.72 -23.36 -14.94
N PRO A 32 -5.09 -22.32 -15.70
CA PRO A 32 -4.13 -21.43 -16.30
C PRO A 32 -3.23 -20.86 -15.20
N SER A 33 -1.93 -21.14 -15.28
CA SER A 33 -0.93 -20.43 -14.48
C SER A 33 -1.16 -18.94 -14.71
N ALA A 34 -1.65 -18.25 -13.69
CA ALA A 34 -1.70 -16.80 -13.69
C ALA A 34 -0.26 -16.33 -13.89
N THR A 35 0.03 -15.79 -15.07
CA THR A 35 1.28 -15.09 -15.34
C THR A 35 1.33 -13.95 -14.32
N ALA A 36 2.26 -14.03 -13.36
CA ALA A 36 2.46 -12.96 -12.40
C ALA A 36 2.63 -11.65 -13.18
N ALA A 37 1.75 -10.68 -12.93
CA ALA A 37 1.85 -9.37 -13.57
C ALA A 37 3.20 -8.77 -13.18
N SER A 38 3.99 -8.37 -14.18
CA SER A 38 5.24 -7.66 -13.93
C SER A 38 4.95 -6.37 -13.18
N ALA A 39 5.74 -6.10 -12.13
CA ALA A 39 5.59 -4.88 -11.38
C ALA A 39 5.89 -3.65 -12.27
N PRO A 40 5.18 -2.53 -12.06
CA PRO A 40 5.46 -1.32 -12.81
C PRO A 40 6.87 -0.78 -12.47
N THR A 41 7.49 -0.08 -13.42
CA THR A 41 8.81 0.54 -13.20
C THR A 41 8.78 2.00 -13.64
N PRO A 42 9.40 2.94 -12.89
CA PRO A 42 9.43 4.34 -13.26
C PRO A 42 10.13 4.59 -14.60
N VAL A 43 9.69 5.63 -15.32
CA VAL A 43 10.37 6.16 -16.52
C VAL A 43 11.16 7.43 -16.11
N ARG A 44 12.35 7.60 -16.69
CA ARG A 44 13.52 8.37 -16.18
C ARG A 44 13.32 9.87 -15.82
N PRO A 45 14.10 10.43 -14.86
CA PRO A 45 14.11 11.83 -14.41
C PRO A 45 14.76 12.82 -15.39
N GLY A 46 14.33 14.08 -15.29
CA GLY A 46 14.66 15.19 -16.19
C GLY A 46 13.44 15.96 -16.69
N ALA A 47 12.25 15.64 -16.19
CA ALA A 47 11.06 16.42 -16.44
C ALA A 47 11.23 17.82 -15.83
N ASP A 48 11.01 18.83 -16.67
CA ASP A 48 10.86 20.21 -16.25
C ASP A 48 9.81 20.30 -15.15
N LEU A 49 10.22 20.61 -13.92
CA LEU A 49 9.33 20.72 -12.75
C LEU A 49 8.27 21.82 -12.94
N SER A 50 8.49 22.77 -13.86
CA SER A 50 7.46 23.76 -14.23
C SER A 50 6.37 23.19 -15.16
N ARG A 51 6.50 21.90 -15.55
CA ARG A 51 5.49 21.06 -16.20
C ARG A 51 5.08 19.88 -15.31
N LEU A 52 4.87 20.12 -14.02
CA LEU A 52 4.05 19.27 -13.13
C LEU A 52 2.63 19.00 -13.70
N ALA A 53 2.25 19.68 -14.77
CA ALA A 53 1.15 19.29 -15.65
C ALA A 53 1.53 18.10 -16.54
N ALA A 54 0.93 16.95 -16.20
CA ALA A 54 0.86 15.67 -16.92
C ALA A 54 1.87 14.61 -16.43
N ALA A 55 1.54 13.77 -15.45
CA ALA A 55 0.21 13.29 -15.08
C ALA A 55 -0.63 12.70 -16.24
N ASP A 56 -0.11 12.60 -17.47
CA ASP A 56 -0.79 11.93 -18.59
C ASP A 56 -0.63 10.40 -18.53
N SER A 57 0.34 9.91 -17.74
CA SER A 57 0.52 8.49 -17.40
C SER A 57 0.45 8.22 -15.89
N ALA A 58 0.06 9.22 -15.10
CA ALA A 58 -0.20 9.03 -13.68
C ALA A 58 -1.39 8.09 -13.51
N ASP A 59 -1.23 7.02 -12.75
CA ASP A 59 -2.28 6.04 -12.51
C ASP A 59 -2.96 6.22 -11.15
N GLY A 60 -2.51 7.18 -10.34
CA GLY A 60 -3.07 7.42 -9.01
C GLY A 60 -2.52 6.50 -7.95
N TYR A 61 -1.35 5.88 -8.15
CA TYR A 61 -0.79 4.95 -7.18
C TYR A 61 0.58 5.39 -6.65
N LEU A 62 0.75 5.17 -5.35
CA LEU A 62 2.04 4.98 -4.72
C LEU A 62 2.38 3.50 -4.83
N TYR A 63 3.61 3.20 -5.22
CA TYR A 63 4.14 1.85 -5.28
C TYR A 63 5.34 1.68 -4.35
N ALA A 64 5.47 0.50 -3.77
CA ALA A 64 6.62 0.11 -2.97
C ALA A 64 7.04 -1.34 -3.26
N TRP A 65 8.33 -1.60 -3.16
CA TRP A 65 8.97 -2.88 -3.42
C TRP A 65 9.94 -3.23 -2.31
N ASP A 66 10.05 -4.52 -2.00
CA ASP A 66 10.90 -5.01 -0.92
C ASP A 66 12.37 -5.22 -1.32
N LEU A 67 12.70 -5.06 -2.60
CA LEU A 67 14.07 -5.06 -3.10
C LEU A 67 14.40 -3.77 -3.85
N PRO A 68 15.71 -3.46 -4.02
CA PRO A 68 16.15 -2.38 -4.87
C PRO A 68 15.69 -2.54 -6.33
N ASN A 69 15.60 -1.40 -7.02
CA ASN A 69 15.30 -1.24 -8.43
C ASN A 69 13.94 -1.83 -8.83
N PHE A 70 12.92 -1.66 -7.97
CA PHE A 70 11.52 -2.02 -8.25
C PHE A 70 11.34 -3.53 -8.48
N GLN A 71 12.02 -4.34 -7.67
CA GLN A 71 12.00 -5.79 -7.75
C GLN A 71 11.42 -6.42 -6.48
N GLY A 72 11.14 -7.71 -6.55
CA GLY A 72 10.64 -8.49 -5.42
C GLY A 72 9.14 -8.38 -5.23
N ASP A 73 8.70 -8.58 -4.00
CA ASP A 73 7.30 -8.39 -3.61
C ASP A 73 6.98 -6.89 -3.63
N TRP A 74 5.75 -6.56 -3.98
CA TRP A 74 5.35 -5.17 -4.15
C TRP A 74 3.91 -4.92 -3.76
N CYS A 75 3.65 -3.64 -3.47
CA CYS A 75 2.38 -3.12 -3.03
C CYS A 75 2.06 -1.81 -3.73
N ASN A 76 0.77 -1.49 -3.83
CA ASN A 76 0.32 -0.19 -4.28
C ASN A 76 -0.85 0.33 -3.45
N TRP A 77 -1.02 1.66 -3.49
CA TRP A 77 -2.08 2.36 -2.77
C TRP A 77 -2.57 3.57 -3.55
N ASP A 78 -3.89 3.72 -3.65
CA ASP A 78 -4.60 4.87 -4.22
C ASP A 78 -5.27 5.76 -3.16
N ARG A 79 -4.99 5.50 -1.88
CA ARG A 79 -5.54 6.24 -0.73
C ARG A 79 -4.55 6.19 0.41
N ASP A 80 -4.72 7.10 1.37
CA ASP A 80 -4.01 7.07 2.65
C ASP A 80 -4.05 5.67 3.25
N ASP A 81 -2.90 5.24 3.77
CA ASP A 81 -2.78 4.01 4.54
C ASP A 81 -1.94 4.28 5.78
N GLU A 82 -2.56 4.16 6.96
CA GLU A 82 -1.88 4.36 8.22
C GLU A 82 -0.98 3.17 8.60
N TRP A 83 -1.17 2.01 7.97
CA TRP A 83 -0.45 0.78 8.28
C TRP A 83 -0.40 -0.21 7.11
N TRP A 84 0.74 -0.24 6.42
CA TRP A 84 0.99 -1.07 5.23
C TRP A 84 0.93 -2.59 5.52
N GLY A 85 0.98 -2.97 6.79
CA GLY A 85 0.89 -4.37 7.21
C GLY A 85 -0.49 -5.00 6.99
N ASP A 86 -1.57 -4.22 6.99
CA ASP A 86 -2.93 -4.76 6.90
C ASP A 86 -3.38 -4.89 5.45
N ALA A 87 -3.37 -3.77 4.71
CA ALA A 87 -3.90 -3.71 3.35
C ALA A 87 -3.05 -4.49 2.34
N CYS A 88 -1.74 -4.62 2.61
CA CYS A 88 -0.81 -5.29 1.71
C CYS A 88 -0.07 -6.48 2.32
N GLY A 89 -0.78 -7.28 3.13
CA GLY A 89 -0.33 -8.63 3.50
C GLY A 89 1.00 -8.67 4.27
N GLY A 90 1.24 -7.71 5.17
CA GLY A 90 2.46 -7.64 5.97
C GLY A 90 3.61 -6.89 5.30
N PHE A 91 3.33 -5.89 4.47
CA PHE A 91 4.35 -5.08 3.79
C PHE A 91 4.99 -3.99 4.66
N ASN A 92 4.63 -3.96 5.94
CA ASN A 92 5.15 -2.99 6.89
C ASN A 92 6.68 -3.11 7.05
N ASP A 93 7.39 -1.98 7.01
CA ASP A 93 8.84 -1.90 7.22
C ASP A 93 9.67 -2.78 6.27
N ARG A 94 9.19 -2.97 5.03
CA ARG A 94 9.86 -3.80 4.03
C ARG A 94 10.37 -3.04 2.82
N ALA A 95 9.92 -1.82 2.60
CA ALA A 95 10.21 -1.13 1.35
C ALA A 95 11.68 -0.72 1.25
N THR A 96 12.30 -1.09 0.13
CA THR A 96 13.66 -0.69 -0.27
C THR A 96 13.65 0.10 -1.58
N SER A 97 12.56 0.06 -2.37
CA SER A 97 12.35 1.00 -3.46
C SER A 97 10.90 1.45 -3.58
N LEU A 98 10.69 2.65 -4.12
CA LEU A 98 9.43 3.38 -4.05
C LEU A 98 9.18 4.16 -5.35
N TRP A 99 7.92 4.34 -5.72
CA TRP A 99 7.52 5.25 -6.79
C TRP A 99 6.18 5.91 -6.49
N ASN A 100 6.16 7.23 -6.46
CA ASN A 100 4.91 7.98 -6.49
C ASN A 100 4.59 8.30 -7.95
N ASN A 101 3.65 7.58 -8.56
CA ASN A 101 3.25 7.86 -9.95
C ASN A 101 2.25 9.03 -10.04
N GLY A 102 1.85 9.62 -8.90
CA GLY A 102 0.97 10.77 -8.81
C GLY A 102 -0.50 10.47 -9.12
N PHE A 103 -1.39 11.41 -8.78
CA PHE A 103 -2.78 11.38 -9.21
C PHE A 103 -3.03 12.32 -10.38
N PRO A 104 -3.80 11.91 -11.40
CA PRO A 104 -4.26 12.82 -12.43
C PRO A 104 -4.98 14.04 -11.85
N GLY A 105 -4.34 15.21 -11.97
CA GLY A 105 -4.94 16.52 -11.74
C GLY A 105 -5.25 16.92 -10.30
N ASN A 106 -4.82 16.19 -9.26
CA ASN A 106 -5.18 16.53 -7.86
C ASN A 106 -4.04 16.32 -6.85
N PHE A 107 -3.55 15.09 -6.68
CA PHE A 107 -2.53 14.80 -5.66
C PHE A 107 -1.14 14.73 -6.28
N SER A 108 -0.26 15.55 -5.73
CA SER A 108 1.11 15.74 -6.19
C SER A 108 2.11 15.07 -5.28
N GLU A 109 1.78 14.77 -4.03
CA GLU A 109 2.80 14.43 -3.05
C GLU A 109 2.31 13.43 -2.00
N VAL A 110 3.26 12.65 -1.49
CA VAL A 110 3.05 11.63 -0.48
C VAL A 110 4.03 11.82 0.66
N ALA A 111 3.49 11.86 1.88
CA ALA A 111 4.28 11.87 3.11
C ALA A 111 4.39 10.43 3.61
N LEU A 112 5.57 9.85 3.48
CA LEU A 112 5.90 8.51 3.97
C LEU A 112 6.24 8.58 5.45
N ARG A 113 5.73 7.65 6.25
CA ARG A 113 5.83 7.67 7.72
C ARG A 113 6.47 6.39 8.25
N ARG A 114 7.31 6.57 9.27
CA ARG A 114 7.82 5.47 10.11
C ARG A 114 6.94 5.27 11.34
N ASP A 115 6.67 4.01 11.65
CA ASP A 115 5.97 3.47 12.82
C ASP A 115 4.62 4.13 13.21
N VAL A 116 3.65 3.30 13.61
CA VAL A 116 2.34 3.73 14.14
C VAL A 116 2.36 4.18 15.60
N SER A 117 3.53 4.22 16.27
CA SER A 117 3.57 4.59 17.68
C SER A 117 3.19 6.07 17.85
N PRO A 118 2.11 6.39 18.60
CA PRO A 118 1.64 7.77 18.77
C PRO A 118 2.67 8.69 19.44
N SER A 119 3.69 8.12 20.10
CA SER A 119 4.77 8.87 20.76
C SER A 119 5.97 9.17 19.84
N THR A 120 6.05 8.58 18.64
CA THR A 120 7.12 8.82 17.64
C THR A 120 6.55 9.39 16.32
N ASN A 121 5.28 9.80 16.36
CA ASN A 121 4.35 9.96 15.25
C ASN A 121 4.60 11.15 14.29
N GLN A 122 5.85 11.48 13.99
CA GLN A 122 6.20 12.63 13.15
C GLN A 122 7.46 12.42 12.30
N SER A 123 7.99 11.19 12.27
CA SER A 123 9.10 10.88 11.40
C SER A 123 8.57 10.64 9.99
N SER A 124 8.49 11.71 9.20
CA SER A 124 8.08 11.68 7.80
C SER A 124 9.21 12.09 6.86
N PHE A 125 9.10 11.70 5.59
CA PHE A 125 9.77 12.36 4.47
C PHE A 125 8.86 12.26 3.24
N CYS A 126 9.16 13.05 2.23
CA CYS A 126 8.21 13.39 1.19
C CYS A 126 8.69 12.97 -0.19
N ILE A 127 7.75 12.53 -1.01
CA ILE A 127 8.00 12.15 -2.39
C ILE A 127 6.95 12.79 -3.30
N GLU A 128 7.44 13.60 -4.24
CA GLU A 128 6.59 14.25 -5.25
C GLU A 128 6.14 13.27 -6.34
N ALA A 129 5.11 13.66 -7.07
CA ALA A 129 4.51 12.91 -8.15
C ALA A 129 5.52 12.78 -9.29
N GLY A 130 5.63 11.56 -9.81
CA GLY A 130 6.64 11.18 -10.79
C GLY A 130 8.01 10.85 -10.19
N ASN A 131 8.29 11.22 -8.93
CA ASN A 131 9.55 10.90 -8.28
C ASN A 131 9.55 9.46 -7.73
N TYR A 132 10.76 8.92 -7.63
CA TYR A 132 11.00 7.56 -7.19
C TYR A 132 12.31 7.47 -6.43
N TYR A 133 12.42 6.44 -5.59
CA TYR A 133 13.66 6.03 -4.96
C TYR A 133 13.95 4.60 -5.38
N ALA A 134 14.98 4.42 -6.21
CA ALA A 134 15.32 3.10 -6.74
C ALA A 134 16.02 2.22 -5.70
N ASP A 135 16.67 2.78 -4.69
CA ASP A 135 17.36 2.00 -3.66
C ASP A 135 17.57 2.83 -2.39
N LEU A 136 16.73 2.62 -1.38
CA LEU A 136 16.83 3.28 -0.08
C LEU A 136 18.00 2.73 0.76
N SER A 137 18.50 1.53 0.47
CA SER A 137 19.58 0.89 1.23
C SER A 137 20.92 1.62 1.10
N LEU A 138 21.02 2.51 0.09
CA LEU A 138 22.15 3.42 -0.08
C LEU A 138 22.28 4.43 1.07
N GLY A 139 21.21 4.64 1.84
CA GLY A 139 21.24 5.51 3.00
C GLY A 139 21.45 6.98 2.61
N TYR A 140 20.71 7.47 1.63
CA TYR A 140 20.61 8.91 1.36
C TYR A 140 19.33 9.47 1.96
N GLU A 141 18.25 8.71 1.89
CA GLU A 141 16.93 9.08 2.37
C GLU A 141 16.81 8.81 3.86
N ARG A 142 16.49 9.88 4.58
CA ARG A 142 16.27 9.87 6.02
C ARG A 142 14.94 10.52 6.30
N PHE A 143 14.27 10.03 7.31
CA PHE A 143 13.15 10.74 7.89
C PHE A 143 13.64 11.96 8.68
N LEU A 144 12.72 12.87 9.03
CA LEU A 144 13.03 14.10 9.77
C LEU A 144 13.71 13.89 11.12
N ASP A 145 13.56 12.73 11.75
CA ASP A 145 14.28 12.38 12.99
C ASP A 145 15.72 11.88 12.76
N GLY A 146 16.17 11.82 11.50
CA GLY A 146 17.50 11.40 11.08
C GLY A 146 17.67 9.88 10.92
N GLY A 147 16.66 9.07 11.24
CA GLY A 147 16.69 7.63 10.98
C GLY A 147 16.54 7.30 9.50
N TRP A 148 17.03 6.14 9.09
CA TRP A 148 17.01 5.67 7.69
C TRP A 148 15.61 5.31 7.17
N ALA A 149 15.38 5.56 5.88
CA ALA A 149 14.13 5.23 5.20
C ALA A 149 13.98 3.74 4.83
N ASP A 150 15.09 3.09 4.51
CA ASP A 150 15.11 1.67 4.12
C ASP A 150 14.50 0.77 5.19
N ASN A 151 13.58 -0.11 4.78
CA ASN A 151 12.93 -1.08 5.66
C ASN A 151 12.33 -0.46 6.94
N ALA A 152 11.80 0.76 6.82
CA ALA A 152 11.26 1.50 7.97
C ALA A 152 10.00 2.31 7.64
N ILE A 153 9.45 2.14 6.44
CA ILE A 153 8.22 2.80 6.03
C ILE A 153 7.05 1.90 6.37
N SER A 154 6.08 2.49 7.07
CA SER A 154 4.94 1.78 7.66
C SER A 154 3.59 2.32 7.23
N GLY A 155 3.56 3.55 6.72
CA GLY A 155 2.33 4.26 6.42
C GLY A 155 2.61 5.43 5.49
N HIS A 156 1.55 5.97 4.89
CA HIS A 156 1.63 7.14 4.05
C HIS A 156 0.34 7.97 4.09
N ARG A 157 0.47 9.25 3.74
CA ARG A 157 -0.67 10.11 3.44
C ARG A 157 -0.45 10.92 2.18
N TRP A 158 -1.51 11.05 1.39
CA TRP A 158 -1.59 11.90 0.22
C TRP A 158 -1.96 13.31 0.61
N PHE A 159 -1.44 14.27 -0.14
CA PHE A 159 -1.88 15.65 -0.08
C PHE A 159 -1.76 16.31 -1.45
N THR A 160 -2.52 17.39 -1.60
CA THR A 160 -2.63 18.16 -2.84
C THR A 160 -1.61 19.30 -2.84
N ASP A 161 -0.98 19.60 -3.98
CA ASP A 161 -0.12 20.79 -4.21
C ASP A 161 -0.93 22.10 -4.22
N ASP A 162 -1.93 22.22 -3.36
CA ASP A 162 -2.64 23.48 -3.25
C ASP A 162 -1.69 24.44 -2.54
N ALA A 163 -1.09 25.34 -3.34
CA ALA A 163 -0.27 26.48 -2.93
C ALA A 163 -0.92 27.38 -1.85
N ASP A 164 -2.18 27.12 -1.50
CA ASP A 164 -2.92 27.73 -0.40
C ASP A 164 -2.57 27.13 0.99
N TYR A 165 -1.79 26.03 1.05
CA TYR A 165 -1.31 25.41 2.28
C TYR A 165 -0.04 26.08 2.87
N ALA A 166 0.41 27.21 2.32
CA ALA A 166 1.52 28.01 2.84
C ALA A 166 1.31 28.56 4.27
N HIS A 167 0.14 28.33 4.88
CA HIS A 167 -0.25 28.83 6.19
C HIS A 167 -0.63 27.76 7.23
N ASP A 168 -0.54 26.47 6.91
CA ASP A 168 -0.72 25.41 7.90
C ASP A 168 0.61 24.64 8.10
N PRO A 169 1.39 25.02 9.13
CA PRO A 169 2.69 24.40 9.41
C PRO A 169 2.59 23.00 10.01
N HIS A 170 1.39 22.41 10.13
CA HIS A 170 1.20 21.18 10.90
C HIS A 170 1.33 19.88 10.10
N TYR A 171 1.29 19.90 8.77
CA TYR A 171 1.35 18.66 7.96
C TYR A 171 2.10 18.81 6.63
N ALA A 172 2.94 19.82 6.52
CA ALA A 172 3.71 20.09 5.33
C ALA A 172 4.94 19.17 5.29
N CYS A 173 5.10 18.51 4.16
CA CYS A 173 6.42 18.48 3.55
C CYS A 173 6.93 19.94 3.43
#